data_AF-A0A2J7RJZ0-F1
#
_entry.id   AF-A0A2J7RJZ0-F1
#
_cell.length_a   1.000
_cell.length_b   1.000
_cell.length_c   1.000
_cell.angle_alpha   90.00
_cell.angle_beta   90.00
_cell.angle_gamma   90.00
#
_symmetry.space_group_name_H-M   'P 1'
#
loop_
_entity.id
_entity.type
_entity.pdbx_description
1 polymer ?
#
loop_
_entity_poly.entity_id
_entity_poly.type
_entity_poly.pdbx_seq_one_letter_code
_entity_poly.pdbx_strand_id
1 'polypeptide(L)'
;MVYIVQTWFVPDEYWQTVEVAHRMVFGYGHLTWEWAQGIRSYIYPAFLATIFIVLKYFHLDTVTAVVYGPRILQASLSAIGDYCFLRWYRSQNSGRGSWASFALITNWFWLYCGSRTASRSVLRIVTVGIVIVNVALLGYFGLVHQRGTLDLMKVLTDKNPRYTNVLLLMPCHSTPLYSHLHMRIQVRFLTCEPDFTGSPNYKDEADIFYADPEKWLLQNYSSNDTVSHIVIYDSLYPKINNFLNQYNYKLETSLFHTFHPDGRVGKYVEVYRRY
;
A
#
# COMPACT_ATOMS: atom_id res chain seq x y z
N MET A 1 -0.70 -8.98 14.59
CA MET A 1 -0.16 -7.94 13.68
C MET A 1 -0.92 -7.85 12.37
N VAL A 2 -1.16 -8.95 11.64
CA VAL A 2 -1.79 -8.93 10.31
C VAL A 2 -3.09 -8.10 10.22
N TYR A 3 -4.00 -8.27 11.19
CA TYR A 3 -5.28 -7.53 11.25
C TYR A 3 -5.18 -6.14 11.89
N ILE A 4 -4.08 -5.86 12.59
CA ILE A 4 -3.88 -4.61 13.34
C ILE A 4 -3.29 -3.55 12.41
N VAL A 5 -2.31 -3.93 11.57
CA VAL A 5 -1.62 -3.00 10.67
C VAL A 5 -2.57 -2.49 9.60
N GLN A 6 -2.76 -1.17 9.57
CA GLN A 6 -3.65 -0.44 8.65
C GLN A 6 -2.89 0.28 7.53
N THR A 7 -1.57 0.09 7.45
CA THR A 7 -0.66 0.80 6.55
C THR A 7 0.17 -0.20 5.74
N TRP A 8 1.11 0.31 4.93
CA TRP A 8 2.08 -0.46 4.17
C TRP A 8 3.43 0.26 4.12
N PHE A 9 4.51 -0.47 3.85
CA PHE A 9 5.87 0.07 3.87
C PHE A 9 6.39 0.47 2.47
N VAL A 10 6.11 -0.35 1.45
CA VAL A 10 6.50 -0.12 0.05
C VAL A 10 5.25 -0.29 -0.82
N PRO A 11 4.48 0.79 -1.06
CA PRO A 11 3.16 0.71 -1.68
C PRO A 11 3.17 0.12 -3.09
N ASP A 12 4.19 0.47 -3.89
CA ASP A 12 4.38 0.03 -5.27
C ASP A 12 4.65 -1.46 -5.36
N GLU A 13 5.63 -1.99 -4.62
CA GLU A 13 5.94 -3.42 -4.59
C GLU A 13 4.76 -4.25 -4.03
N TYR A 14 4.11 -3.74 -2.99
CA TYR A 14 2.93 -4.39 -2.41
C TYR A 14 1.78 -4.45 -3.42
N TRP A 15 1.42 -3.32 -4.03
CA TRP A 15 0.35 -3.26 -5.02
C TRP A 15 0.66 -4.12 -6.25
N GLN A 16 1.83 -3.94 -6.86
CA GLN A 16 2.21 -4.66 -8.07
C GLN A 16 2.26 -6.17 -7.86
N THR A 17 2.57 -6.66 -6.66
CA THR A 17 2.54 -8.09 -6.39
C THR A 17 1.09 -8.61 -6.29
N VAL A 18 0.27 -7.99 -5.43
CA VAL A 18 -1.07 -8.52 -5.11
C VAL A 18 -2.04 -8.29 -6.28
N GLU A 19 -1.94 -7.17 -6.99
CA GLU A 19 -2.75 -6.86 -8.16
C GLU A 19 -2.51 -7.83 -9.31
N VAL A 20 -1.24 -8.16 -9.59
CA VAL A 20 -0.88 -9.10 -10.64
C VAL A 20 -1.38 -10.51 -10.32
N ALA A 21 -1.19 -10.95 -9.07
CA ALA A 21 -1.73 -12.23 -8.59
C ALA A 21 -3.27 -12.27 -8.68
N HIS A 22 -3.95 -11.18 -8.32
CA HIS A 22 -5.40 -11.05 -8.46
C HIS A 22 -5.84 -11.16 -9.93
N ARG A 23 -5.22 -10.41 -10.83
CA ARG A 23 -5.55 -10.43 -12.26
C ARG A 23 -5.36 -11.82 -12.88
N MET A 24 -4.31 -12.56 -12.50
CA MET A 24 -4.07 -13.94 -12.95
C MET A 24 -5.23 -14.89 -12.66
N VAL A 25 -5.89 -14.72 -11.50
CA VAL A 25 -6.92 -15.67 -11.02
C VAL A 25 -8.35 -15.23 -11.38
N PHE A 26 -8.63 -13.93 -11.28
CA PHE A 26 -9.97 -13.40 -11.47
C PHE A 26 -10.21 -12.85 -12.89
N GLY A 27 -9.15 -12.62 -13.66
CA GLY A 27 -9.23 -12.19 -15.07
C GLY A 27 -9.53 -10.69 -15.26
N TYR A 28 -9.55 -9.90 -14.19
CA TYR A 28 -9.68 -8.45 -14.23
C TYR A 28 -8.71 -7.78 -13.24
N GLY A 29 -8.41 -6.51 -13.49
CA GLY A 29 -7.40 -5.73 -12.75
C GLY A 29 -6.40 -5.08 -13.70
N HIS A 30 -5.48 -4.31 -13.12
CA HIS A 30 -4.45 -3.60 -13.87
C HIS A 30 -3.14 -4.41 -13.95
N LEU A 31 -2.46 -4.38 -15.10
CA LEU A 31 -1.11 -4.94 -15.25
C LEU A 31 -0.21 -3.79 -15.64
N THR A 32 0.79 -3.48 -14.82
CA THR A 32 1.74 -2.41 -15.15
C THR A 32 2.71 -2.84 -16.23
N TRP A 33 3.33 -1.86 -16.88
CA TRP A 33 4.22 -2.06 -18.02
C TRP A 33 5.39 -3.01 -17.70
N GLU A 34 5.91 -3.03 -16.46
CA GLU A 34 7.03 -3.90 -16.07
C GLU A 34 6.72 -5.38 -16.24
N TRP A 35 5.47 -5.74 -15.94
CA TRP A 35 4.98 -7.11 -16.05
C TRP A 35 4.56 -7.42 -17.49
N ALA A 36 3.95 -6.46 -18.18
CA ALA A 36 3.59 -6.62 -19.58
C ALA A 36 4.83 -6.88 -20.47
N GLN A 37 5.95 -6.21 -20.18
CA GLN A 37 7.24 -6.42 -20.86
C GLN A 37 8.05 -7.60 -20.30
N GLY A 38 7.58 -8.26 -19.24
CA GLY A 38 8.25 -9.43 -18.66
C GLY A 38 9.59 -9.13 -17.97
N ILE A 39 9.82 -7.89 -17.54
CA ILE A 39 11.07 -7.48 -16.88
C ILE A 39 11.09 -7.97 -15.42
N ARG A 40 9.92 -8.08 -14.77
CA ARG A 40 9.75 -8.62 -13.42
C ARG A 40 9.41 -10.12 -13.45
N SER A 41 9.92 -10.87 -12.47
CA SER A 41 9.67 -12.31 -12.35
C SER A 41 8.29 -12.61 -11.80
N TYR A 42 7.51 -13.40 -12.55
CA TYR A 42 6.18 -13.86 -12.16
C TYR A 42 6.15 -14.93 -11.05
N ILE A 43 7.31 -15.42 -10.59
CA ILE A 43 7.39 -16.48 -9.57
C ILE A 43 6.68 -16.07 -8.28
N TYR A 44 6.93 -14.86 -7.79
CA TYR A 44 6.37 -14.41 -6.51
C TYR A 44 4.86 -14.12 -6.59
N PRO A 45 4.34 -13.38 -7.59
CA PRO A 45 2.89 -13.26 -7.77
C PRO A 45 2.19 -14.60 -8.04
N ALA A 46 2.81 -15.52 -8.81
CA ALA A 46 2.22 -16.83 -9.05
C ALA A 46 2.09 -17.65 -7.77
N PHE A 47 3.05 -17.54 -6.85
CA PHE A 47 2.94 -18.15 -5.52
C PHE A 47 1.74 -17.59 -4.74
N LEU A 48 1.52 -16.26 -4.74
CA LEU A 48 0.33 -15.68 -4.13
C LEU A 48 -0.97 -16.07 -4.86
N ALA A 49 -0.94 -16.20 -6.18
CA ALA A 49 -2.08 -16.60 -6.99
C ALA A 49 -2.60 -17.99 -6.57
N THR A 50 -1.75 -18.90 -6.09
CA THR A 50 -2.21 -20.20 -5.58
C THR A 50 -3.21 -20.07 -4.43
N ILE A 51 -3.04 -19.08 -3.55
CA ILE A 51 -3.99 -18.79 -2.46
C ILE A 51 -5.31 -18.32 -3.04
N PHE A 52 -5.26 -17.40 -4.00
CA PHE A 52 -6.47 -16.86 -4.63
C PHE A 52 -7.23 -17.94 -5.40
N ILE A 53 -6.55 -18.89 -6.04
CA ILE A 53 -7.18 -20.06 -6.68
C ILE A 53 -7.94 -20.89 -5.64
N VAL A 54 -7.32 -21.16 -4.49
CA VAL A 54 -7.96 -21.91 -3.39
C VAL A 54 -9.18 -21.14 -2.88
N LEU A 55 -9.06 -19.85 -2.59
CA LEU A 55 -10.18 -19.02 -2.12
C LEU A 55 -11.34 -19.00 -3.13
N LYS A 56 -11.03 -18.82 -4.42
CA LYS A 56 -12.01 -18.82 -5.52
C LYS A 56 -12.69 -20.18 -5.66
N TYR A 57 -11.93 -21.28 -5.55
CA TYR A 57 -12.45 -22.64 -5.65
C TYR A 57 -13.47 -22.96 -4.54
N PHE A 58 -13.22 -22.47 -3.33
CA PHE A 58 -14.14 -22.63 -2.19
C PHE A 58 -15.22 -21.54 -2.10
N HIS A 59 -15.28 -20.59 -3.04
CA HIS A 59 -16.19 -19.43 -2.99
C HIS A 59 -16.05 -18.60 -1.70
N LEU A 60 -14.81 -18.47 -1.21
CA LEU A 60 -14.43 -17.67 -0.04
C LEU A 60 -13.64 -16.42 -0.45
N ASP A 61 -13.77 -15.98 -1.70
CA ASP A 61 -13.14 -14.81 -2.31
C ASP A 61 -13.79 -13.49 -1.86
N THR A 62 -13.97 -13.31 -0.56
CA THR A 62 -14.32 -12.01 0.00
C THR A 62 -13.13 -11.04 -0.10
N VAL A 63 -13.42 -9.74 -0.18
CA VAL A 63 -12.38 -8.68 -0.18
C VAL A 63 -11.42 -8.86 1.00
N THR A 64 -11.94 -9.20 2.18
CA THR A 64 -11.13 -9.44 3.37
C THR A 64 -10.22 -10.66 3.23
N ALA A 65 -10.71 -11.76 2.66
CA ALA A 65 -9.89 -12.95 2.43
C ALA A 65 -8.76 -12.70 1.42
N VAL A 66 -9.06 -11.97 0.33
CA VAL A 66 -8.07 -11.61 -0.69
C VAL A 66 -6.98 -10.67 -0.13
N VAL A 67 -7.36 -9.70 0.70
CA VAL A 67 -6.41 -8.74 1.31
C VAL A 67 -5.58 -9.40 2.41
N TYR A 68 -6.19 -10.19 3.31
CA TYR A 68 -5.49 -10.76 4.46
C TYR A 68 -4.81 -12.11 4.17
N GLY A 69 -5.23 -12.86 3.16
CA GLY A 69 -4.68 -14.17 2.81
C GLY A 69 -3.15 -14.15 2.62
N PRO A 70 -2.61 -13.31 1.71
CA PRO A 70 -1.16 -13.17 1.52
C PRO A 70 -0.42 -12.76 2.80
N ARG A 71 -1.02 -11.87 3.60
CA ARG A 71 -0.43 -11.40 4.86
C ARG A 71 -0.35 -12.50 5.91
N ILE A 72 -1.37 -13.35 6.01
CA ILE A 72 -1.36 -14.53 6.91
C ILE A 72 -0.28 -15.50 6.46
N LEU A 73 -0.21 -15.83 5.17
CA LEU A 73 0.82 -16.72 4.64
C LEU A 73 2.23 -16.19 4.95
N GLN A 74 2.49 -14.92 4.67
CA GLN A 74 3.79 -14.30 4.94
C GLN A 74 4.12 -14.35 6.43
N ALA A 75 3.14 -14.07 7.30
CA ALA A 75 3.32 -14.19 8.75
C ALA A 75 3.60 -15.64 9.18
N SER A 76 2.93 -16.62 8.59
CA SER A 76 3.15 -18.05 8.86
C SER A 76 4.54 -18.51 8.41
N LEU A 77 4.97 -18.14 7.20
CA LEU A 77 6.31 -18.46 6.69
C LEU A 77 7.40 -17.82 7.54
N SER A 78 7.22 -16.56 7.94
CA SER A 78 8.11 -15.87 8.88
C SER A 78 8.18 -16.62 10.22
N ALA A 79 7.04 -16.99 10.79
CA ALA A 79 6.98 -17.70 12.06
C ALA A 79 7.58 -19.12 11.99
N ILE A 80 7.40 -19.83 10.87
CA ILE A 80 8.03 -21.14 10.62
C ILE A 80 9.54 -20.96 10.51
N GLY A 81 10.01 -19.94 9.78
CA GLY A 81 11.44 -19.60 9.68
C GLY A 81 12.05 -19.35 11.05
N ASP A 82 11.42 -18.51 11.86
CA ASP A 82 11.84 -18.20 13.23
C ASP A 82 11.86 -19.45 14.12
N TYR A 83 10.84 -20.30 14.02
CA TYR A 83 10.76 -21.56 14.76
C TYR A 83 11.87 -22.54 14.36
N CYS A 84 12.08 -22.75 13.05
CA CYS A 84 13.11 -23.62 12.51
C CYS A 84 14.51 -23.14 12.93
N PHE A 85 14.75 -21.82 12.86
CA PHE A 85 15.98 -21.21 13.34
C PHE A 85 16.21 -21.46 14.84
N LEU A 86 15.19 -21.25 15.67
CA LEU A 86 15.27 -21.52 17.12
C LEU A 86 15.52 -22.99 17.44
N ARG A 87 14.85 -23.90 16.72
CA ARG A 87 15.02 -25.35 16.89
C ARG A 87 16.45 -25.77 16.53
N TRP A 88 16.94 -25.32 15.38
CA TRP A 88 18.31 -25.59 14.94
C TRP A 88 19.34 -25.05 15.95
N TYR A 89 19.17 -23.81 16.41
CA TYR A 89 20.07 -23.21 17.39
C TYR A 89 20.10 -23.98 18.71
N ARG A 90 18.92 -24.39 19.22
CA ARG A 90 18.82 -25.20 20.45
C ARG A 90 19.47 -26.57 20.29
N SER A 91 19.36 -27.17 19.11
CA SER A 91 20.00 -28.46 18.79
C SER A 91 21.52 -28.38 18.89
N GLN A 92 22.12 -27.26 18.49
CA GLN A 92 23.58 -27.08 18.54
C GLN A 92 24.10 -26.73 19.96
N ASN A 93 23.25 -26.20 20.83
CA ASN A 93 23.64 -25.68 22.15
C ASN A 93 23.08 -26.47 23.34
N SER A 94 22.95 -27.80 23.19
CA SER A 94 22.47 -28.71 24.27
C SER A 94 21.14 -28.26 24.89
N GLY A 95 20.21 -27.74 24.06
CA GLY A 95 18.90 -27.26 24.50
C GLY A 95 18.88 -25.84 25.07
N ARG A 96 20.02 -25.15 25.21
CA ARG A 96 20.08 -23.75 25.66
C ARG A 96 19.71 -22.79 24.52
N GLY A 97 18.48 -22.26 24.55
CA GLY A 97 17.94 -21.39 23.49
C GLY A 97 17.60 -19.96 23.89
N SER A 98 17.70 -19.59 25.16
CA SER A 98 17.19 -18.29 25.65
C SER A 98 17.83 -17.09 24.95
N TRP A 99 19.12 -17.19 24.58
CA TRP A 99 19.84 -16.11 23.92
C TRP A 99 19.45 -15.92 22.45
N ALA A 100 19.15 -17.00 21.72
CA ALA A 100 18.64 -16.89 20.35
C ALA A 100 17.19 -16.40 20.31
N SER A 101 16.35 -16.84 21.25
CA SER A 101 14.98 -16.31 21.42
C SER A 101 15.00 -14.83 21.80
N PHE A 102 15.93 -14.42 22.67
CA PHE A 102 16.15 -13.01 22.98
C PHE A 102 16.62 -12.22 21.76
N ALA A 103 17.64 -12.70 21.03
CA ALA A 103 18.20 -12.02 19.86
C ALA A 103 17.21 -11.85 18.68
N LEU A 104 16.29 -12.80 18.48
CA LEU A 104 15.19 -12.68 17.51
C LEU A 104 14.17 -11.61 17.88
N ILE A 105 13.84 -11.51 19.18
CA ILE A 105 12.88 -10.51 19.68
C ILE A 105 13.52 -9.10 19.76
N THR A 106 14.86 -8.99 19.73
CA THR A 106 15.59 -7.74 20.05
C THR A 106 16.53 -7.20 18.96
N ASN A 107 16.40 -7.61 17.69
CA ASN A 107 17.32 -7.17 16.63
C ASN A 107 16.99 -5.74 16.12
N TRP A 108 17.93 -4.80 15.89
CA TRP A 108 19.22 -5.04 15.25
C TRP A 108 20.53 -4.52 15.91
N PHE A 109 20.75 -3.24 16.21
CA PHE A 109 22.13 -2.77 16.43
C PHE A 109 22.65 -2.79 17.90
N TRP A 110 21.87 -3.25 18.88
CA TRP A 110 22.08 -2.89 20.29
C TRP A 110 22.99 -3.81 21.14
N LEU A 111 23.41 -4.97 20.64
CA LEU A 111 24.38 -5.82 21.34
C LEU A 111 25.82 -5.67 20.82
N TYR A 112 26.00 -5.08 19.63
CA TYR A 112 27.32 -4.99 19.00
C TYR A 112 28.32 -4.17 19.83
N CYS A 113 27.86 -3.22 20.68
CA CYS A 113 28.71 -2.45 21.61
C CYS A 113 28.57 -2.84 23.09
N GLY A 114 27.76 -3.85 23.44
CA GLY A 114 27.30 -4.10 24.82
C GLY A 114 28.27 -4.83 25.77
N SER A 115 29.47 -5.20 25.31
CA SER A 115 30.47 -5.91 26.13
C SER A 115 31.54 -5.01 26.75
N ARG A 116 31.47 -3.67 26.59
CA ARG A 116 32.39 -2.74 27.25
C ARG A 116 31.74 -2.09 28.47
N THR A 117 32.00 -2.68 29.63
CA THR A 117 31.90 -2.14 31.01
C THR A 117 30.92 -0.97 31.23
N ALA A 118 29.62 -1.27 31.27
CA ALA A 118 28.61 -0.40 31.86
C ALA A 118 27.85 -1.13 32.98
N SER A 119 27.37 -0.39 33.99
CA SER A 119 26.64 -0.96 35.12
C SER A 119 25.33 -1.60 34.65
N ARG A 120 25.00 -2.77 35.22
CA ARG A 120 23.86 -3.60 34.82
C ARG A 120 22.51 -2.88 34.86
N SER A 121 22.39 -1.79 35.62
CA SER A 121 21.18 -0.98 35.75
C SER A 121 20.99 0.01 34.59
N VAL A 122 22.07 0.64 34.10
CA VAL A 122 22.01 1.60 32.99
C VAL A 122 21.60 0.90 31.70
N LEU A 123 22.17 -0.27 31.43
CA LEU A 123 21.83 -1.07 30.24
C LEU A 123 20.35 -1.47 30.21
N ARG A 124 19.74 -1.77 31.36
CA ARG A 124 18.31 -2.12 31.45
C ARG A 124 17.41 -0.93 31.14
N ILE A 125 17.70 0.24 31.71
CA ILE A 125 16.93 1.47 31.45
C ILE A 125 16.98 1.83 29.97
N VAL A 126 18.17 1.76 29.37
CA VAL A 126 18.37 2.03 27.95
C VAL A 126 17.62 1.03 27.07
N THR A 127 17.70 -0.27 27.38
CA THR A 127 16.97 -1.33 26.66
C THR A 127 15.46 -1.10 26.70
N VAL A 128 14.91 -0.79 27.87
CA VAL A 128 13.48 -0.48 28.01
C VAL A 128 13.10 0.76 27.20
N GLY A 129 13.92 1.81 27.22
CA GLY A 129 13.71 3.01 26.40
C GLY A 129 13.65 2.70 24.91
N ILE A 130 14.57 1.88 24.39
CA ILE A 130 14.59 1.46 22.98
C ILE A 130 13.34 0.68 22.63
N VAL A 131 12.92 -0.26 23.48
CA VAL A 131 11.70 -1.05 23.25
C VAL A 131 10.49 -0.13 23.17
N ILE A 132 10.37 0.84 24.07
CA ILE A 132 9.28 1.82 24.06
C ILE A 132 9.28 2.61 22.75
N VAL A 133 10.44 3.14 22.32
CA VAL A 133 10.57 3.89 21.07
C VAL A 133 10.20 3.02 19.87
N ASN A 134 10.68 1.78 19.80
CA ASN A 134 10.36 0.88 18.68
C ASN A 134 8.87 0.50 18.65
N VAL A 135 8.25 0.26 19.81
CA VAL A 135 6.80 0.02 19.90
C VAL A 135 6.02 1.26 19.46
N ALA A 136 6.45 2.46 19.85
CA ALA A 136 5.83 3.70 19.41
C ALA A 136 5.96 3.92 17.89
N LEU A 137 7.15 3.69 17.33
CA LEU A 137 7.39 3.76 15.88
C LEU A 137 6.58 2.71 15.13
N LEU A 138 6.52 1.47 15.62
CA LEU A 138 5.69 0.41 15.06
C LEU A 138 4.21 0.79 15.07
N GLY A 139 3.72 1.36 16.17
CA GLY A 139 2.35 1.86 16.28
C GLY A 139 2.07 2.99 15.28
N TYR A 140 2.97 3.97 15.19
CA TYR A 140 2.82 5.10 14.27
C TYR A 140 2.85 4.66 12.80
N PHE A 141 3.91 3.96 12.38
CA PHE A 141 4.06 3.52 11.00
C PHE A 141 3.08 2.42 10.63
N GLY A 142 2.62 1.61 11.58
CA GLY A 142 1.68 0.51 11.35
C GLY A 142 0.20 0.93 11.36
N LEU A 143 -0.17 2.04 11.99
CA LEU A 143 -1.59 2.42 12.21
C LEU A 143 -1.95 3.81 11.70
N VAL A 144 -0.97 4.70 11.53
CA VAL A 144 -1.23 6.13 11.35
C VAL A 144 -0.65 6.63 10.04
N HIS A 145 0.62 6.37 9.77
CA HIS A 145 1.31 6.94 8.61
C HIS A 145 0.86 6.29 7.30
N GLN A 146 0.47 7.13 6.33
CA GLN A 146 0.01 6.73 4.99
C GLN A 146 -1.22 5.79 4.95
N ARG A 147 -2.10 5.84 5.96
CA ARG A 147 -3.30 4.97 6.04
C ARG A 147 -4.42 5.32 5.04
N GLY A 148 -4.50 6.59 4.62
CA GLY A 148 -5.67 7.14 3.92
C GLY A 148 -6.00 6.46 2.59
N THR A 149 -5.00 5.95 1.88
CA THR A 149 -5.17 5.26 0.59
C THR A 149 -5.76 3.86 0.75
N LEU A 150 -5.48 3.19 1.87
CA LEU A 150 -6.11 1.91 2.23
C LEU A 150 -7.52 2.10 2.78
N ASP A 151 -7.75 3.15 3.58
CA ASP A 151 -9.09 3.51 4.06
C ASP A 151 -10.01 3.92 2.90
N LEU A 152 -9.47 4.59 1.87
CA LEU A 152 -10.19 4.91 0.64
C LEU A 152 -10.77 3.66 -0.02
N MET A 153 -9.97 2.59 -0.17
CA MET A 153 -10.44 1.35 -0.81
C MET A 153 -11.61 0.75 -0.05
N LYS A 154 -11.58 0.76 1.29
CA LYS A 154 -12.71 0.28 2.11
C LYS A 154 -13.96 1.11 1.86
N VAL A 155 -13.84 2.44 1.81
CA VAL A 155 -14.98 3.34 1.54
C VAL A 155 -15.58 3.08 0.16
N LEU A 156 -14.74 2.88 -0.86
CA LEU A 156 -15.20 2.57 -2.22
C LEU A 156 -15.93 1.23 -2.28
N THR A 157 -15.42 0.21 -1.58
CA THR A 157 -16.04 -1.12 -1.48
C THR A 157 -17.37 -1.10 -0.74
N ASP A 158 -17.46 -0.43 0.41
CA ASP A 158 -18.68 -0.42 1.24
C ASP A 158 -19.84 0.33 0.58
N LYS A 159 -19.54 1.33 -0.25
CA LYS A 159 -20.53 2.18 -0.93
C LYS A 159 -20.74 1.80 -2.41
N ASN A 160 -20.30 0.60 -2.81
CA ASN A 160 -20.30 0.05 -4.18
C ASN A 160 -21.38 0.59 -5.16
N PRO A 161 -22.71 0.56 -4.87
CA PRO A 161 -23.70 1.02 -5.86
C PRO A 161 -23.62 2.51 -6.20
N ARG A 162 -22.89 3.33 -5.42
CA ARG A 162 -22.70 4.76 -5.68
C ARG A 162 -21.49 5.04 -6.56
N TYR A 163 -20.46 4.18 -6.53
CA TYR A 163 -19.18 4.40 -7.21
C TYR A 163 -19.10 3.59 -8.49
N THR A 164 -19.50 4.17 -9.63
CA THR A 164 -19.51 3.47 -10.93
C THR A 164 -18.28 3.76 -11.78
N ASN A 165 -17.84 5.03 -11.81
CA ASN A 165 -16.66 5.49 -12.52
C ASN A 165 -15.86 6.45 -11.65
N VAL A 166 -14.68 5.99 -11.21
CA VAL A 166 -13.82 6.67 -10.23
C VAL A 166 -12.52 7.11 -10.90
N LEU A 167 -12.21 8.41 -10.80
CA LEU A 167 -10.97 9.00 -11.28
C LEU A 167 -10.03 9.29 -10.09
N LEU A 168 -8.89 8.63 -10.03
CA LEU A 168 -7.86 8.79 -9.01
C LEU A 168 -6.75 9.72 -9.54
N LEU A 169 -6.79 11.00 -9.17
CA LEU A 169 -5.74 11.98 -9.51
C LEU A 169 -4.71 12.06 -8.38
N MET A 170 -4.05 10.93 -8.17
CA MET A 170 -3.04 10.73 -7.14
C MET A 170 -1.71 10.33 -7.80
N PRO A 171 -0.56 10.51 -7.12
CA PRO A 171 0.71 10.00 -7.62
C PRO A 171 0.63 8.51 -7.93
N CYS A 172 1.39 8.06 -8.92
CA CYS A 172 1.42 6.66 -9.33
C CYS A 172 1.71 5.74 -8.13
N HIS A 173 1.13 4.54 -8.15
CA HIS A 173 1.28 3.52 -7.10
C HIS A 173 0.77 3.93 -5.70
N SER A 174 0.00 5.03 -5.59
CA SER A 174 -0.55 5.46 -4.29
C SER A 174 -1.67 4.58 -3.76
N THR A 175 -2.35 3.81 -4.62
CA THR A 175 -3.52 3.01 -4.24
C THR A 175 -3.43 1.60 -4.80
N PRO A 176 -4.00 0.59 -4.11
CA PRO A 176 -3.82 -0.80 -4.51
C PRO A 176 -4.91 -1.33 -5.46
N LEU A 177 -5.74 -0.44 -6.00
CA LEU A 177 -6.75 -0.73 -7.03
C LEU A 177 -7.57 -2.01 -6.78
N TYR A 178 -7.67 -2.90 -7.77
CA TYR A 178 -8.64 -3.99 -7.81
C TYR A 178 -8.35 -5.09 -6.80
N SER A 179 -7.10 -5.26 -6.36
CA SER A 179 -6.76 -6.21 -5.30
C SER A 179 -7.46 -5.91 -3.96
N HIS A 180 -7.80 -4.63 -3.71
CA HIS A 180 -8.49 -4.21 -2.48
C HIS A 180 -9.92 -3.73 -2.73
N LEU A 181 -10.28 -3.37 -3.97
CA LEU A 181 -11.67 -3.13 -4.34
C LEU A 181 -12.43 -4.45 -4.53
N HIS A 182 -11.80 -5.43 -5.19
CA HIS A 182 -12.37 -6.72 -5.58
C HIS A 182 -13.75 -6.62 -6.26
N MET A 183 -13.94 -5.61 -7.10
CA MET A 183 -15.20 -5.32 -7.80
C MET A 183 -14.93 -4.86 -9.24
N ARG A 184 -15.93 -5.04 -10.13
CA ARG A 184 -15.84 -4.64 -11.55
C ARG A 184 -16.39 -3.23 -11.78
N ILE A 185 -15.72 -2.23 -11.19
CA ILE A 185 -16.00 -0.80 -11.44
C ILE A 185 -14.96 -0.20 -12.39
N GLN A 186 -15.29 0.89 -13.08
CA GLN A 186 -14.33 1.60 -13.91
C GLN A 186 -13.47 2.51 -13.04
N VAL A 187 -12.17 2.26 -12.99
CA VAL A 187 -11.21 3.08 -12.25
C VAL A 187 -10.16 3.59 -13.22
N ARG A 188 -10.04 4.91 -13.33
CA ARG A 188 -8.96 5.58 -14.06
C ARG A 188 -8.02 6.23 -13.06
N PHE A 189 -6.73 6.09 -13.25
CA PHE A 189 -5.69 6.69 -12.40
C PHE A 189 -4.52 7.15 -13.27
N LEU A 190 -3.76 8.13 -12.80
CA LEU A 190 -2.59 8.65 -13.54
C LEU A 190 -1.49 7.58 -13.66
N THR A 191 -0.94 7.43 -14.85
CA THR A 191 0.12 6.45 -15.16
C THR A 191 1.50 7.11 -15.18
N CYS A 192 2.53 6.32 -14.85
CA CYS A 192 3.94 6.75 -14.87
C CYS A 192 4.75 5.74 -15.69
N GLU A 193 4.35 5.53 -16.94
CA GLU A 193 5.06 4.61 -17.83
C GLU A 193 6.39 5.25 -18.28
N PRO A 194 7.48 4.48 -18.40
CA PRO A 194 8.74 4.98 -18.91
C PRO A 194 8.67 5.15 -20.43
N ASP A 195 9.63 5.88 -20.96
CA ASP A 195 9.75 6.03 -22.41
C ASP A 195 10.31 4.76 -23.06
N PHE A 196 9.55 4.17 -23.98
CA PHE A 196 10.01 3.08 -24.84
C PHE A 196 10.47 3.58 -26.22
N THR A 197 10.30 4.87 -26.52
CA THR A 197 10.64 5.47 -27.82
C THR A 197 12.03 6.10 -27.86
N GLY A 198 12.65 6.36 -26.69
CA GLY A 198 14.00 6.92 -26.57
C GLY A 198 14.06 8.44 -26.79
N SER A 199 12.94 9.15 -26.64
CA SER A 199 12.83 10.59 -26.69
C SER A 199 13.49 11.23 -25.46
N PRO A 200 14.46 12.15 -25.66
CA PRO A 200 15.15 12.81 -24.54
C PRO A 200 14.26 13.78 -23.75
N ASN A 201 13.10 14.17 -24.28
CA ASN A 201 12.15 15.09 -23.65
C ASN A 201 10.87 14.40 -23.19
N TYR A 202 10.89 13.07 -23.05
CA TYR A 202 9.73 12.33 -22.58
C TYR A 202 9.31 12.77 -21.18
N LYS A 203 7.99 12.91 -21.00
CA LYS A 203 7.34 13.07 -19.71
C LYS A 203 6.19 12.10 -19.65
N ASP A 204 6.08 11.40 -18.54
CA ASP A 204 4.95 10.51 -18.31
C ASP A 204 3.65 11.31 -18.07
N GLU A 205 2.52 10.61 -18.11
CA GLU A 205 1.20 11.21 -17.93
C GLU A 205 1.09 11.97 -16.60
N ALA A 206 1.56 11.39 -15.49
CA ALA A 206 1.48 12.02 -14.19
C ALA A 206 2.32 13.30 -14.14
N ASP A 207 3.51 13.31 -14.72
CA ASP A 207 4.37 14.49 -14.81
C ASP A 207 3.75 15.60 -15.66
N ILE A 208 3.10 15.25 -16.77
CA ILE A 208 2.33 16.20 -17.58
C ILE A 208 1.17 16.77 -16.78
N PHE A 209 0.42 15.91 -16.06
CA PHE A 209 -0.69 16.32 -15.22
C PHE A 209 -0.25 17.26 -14.09
N TYR A 210 0.79 16.89 -13.33
CA TYR A 210 1.23 17.69 -12.18
C TYR A 210 1.91 19.01 -12.57
N ALA A 211 2.30 19.19 -13.84
CA ALA A 211 2.80 20.46 -14.36
C ALA A 211 1.68 21.52 -14.45
N ASP A 212 0.49 21.15 -14.93
CA ASP A 212 -0.69 22.03 -15.00
C ASP A 212 -1.98 21.19 -14.87
N PRO A 213 -2.41 20.88 -13.64
CA PRO A 213 -3.54 19.97 -13.41
C PRO A 213 -4.86 20.46 -13.98
N GLU A 214 -5.13 21.76 -13.87
CA GLU A 214 -6.38 22.36 -14.33
C GLU A 214 -6.49 22.30 -15.85
N LYS A 215 -5.43 22.71 -16.55
CA LYS A 215 -5.38 22.64 -18.02
C LYS A 215 -5.51 21.20 -18.50
N TRP A 216 -4.81 20.26 -17.86
CA TRP A 216 -4.89 18.85 -18.24
C TRP A 216 -6.32 18.31 -18.07
N LEU A 217 -7.01 18.65 -16.97
CA LEU A 217 -8.39 18.22 -16.74
C LEU A 217 -9.36 18.80 -17.77
N LEU A 218 -9.24 20.09 -18.09
CA LEU A 218 -10.09 20.74 -19.09
C LEU A 218 -9.86 20.22 -20.51
N GLN A 219 -8.69 19.68 -20.80
CA GLN A 219 -8.37 19.06 -22.10
C GLN A 219 -8.87 17.61 -22.22
N ASN A 220 -8.87 16.86 -21.11
CA ASN A 220 -9.20 15.44 -21.11
C ASN A 220 -10.64 15.13 -20.71
N TYR A 221 -11.30 16.05 -19.99
CA TYR A 221 -12.65 15.85 -19.47
C TYR A 221 -13.58 17.00 -19.82
N SER A 222 -14.82 16.64 -20.11
CA SER A 222 -15.91 17.48 -20.57
C SER A 222 -17.14 17.34 -19.67
N SER A 223 -18.16 18.16 -19.92
CA SER A 223 -19.43 18.08 -19.18
C SER A 223 -20.18 16.77 -19.41
N ASN A 224 -19.95 16.09 -20.53
CA ASN A 224 -20.63 14.84 -20.85
C ASN A 224 -19.89 13.60 -20.33
N ASP A 225 -18.77 13.78 -19.64
CA ASP A 225 -18.02 12.65 -19.09
C ASP A 225 -18.79 11.89 -18.03
N THR A 226 -18.51 10.59 -17.99
CA THR A 226 -19.17 9.64 -17.07
C THR A 226 -18.49 9.56 -15.71
N VAL A 227 -17.42 10.33 -15.48
CA VAL A 227 -16.70 10.35 -14.20
C VAL A 227 -17.65 10.81 -13.10
N SER A 228 -17.94 9.89 -12.18
CA SER A 228 -18.88 10.11 -11.08
C SER A 228 -18.18 10.66 -9.85
N HIS A 229 -16.95 10.24 -9.62
CA HIS A 229 -16.16 10.60 -8.44
C HIS A 229 -14.71 10.88 -8.81
N ILE A 230 -14.14 11.91 -8.18
CA ILE A 230 -12.74 12.27 -8.30
C ILE A 230 -12.10 12.12 -6.92
N VAL A 231 -10.96 11.44 -6.86
CA VAL A 231 -10.20 11.26 -5.63
C VAL A 231 -8.86 11.96 -5.77
N ILE A 232 -8.53 12.81 -4.80
CA ILE A 232 -7.31 13.61 -4.77
C ILE A 232 -6.67 13.59 -3.39
N TYR A 233 -5.42 14.04 -3.32
CA TYR A 233 -4.88 14.56 -2.07
C TYR A 233 -5.31 16.03 -1.87
N ASP A 234 -5.50 16.45 -0.62
CA ASP A 234 -5.86 17.85 -0.25
C ASP A 234 -4.87 18.88 -0.80
N SER A 235 -3.59 18.51 -0.96
CA SER A 235 -2.55 19.34 -1.59
C SER A 235 -2.83 19.70 -3.06
N LEU A 236 -3.66 18.93 -3.76
CA LEU A 236 -4.03 19.17 -5.16
C LEU A 236 -5.24 20.10 -5.29
N TYR A 237 -6.09 20.20 -4.27
CA TYR A 237 -7.34 20.98 -4.32
C TYR A 237 -7.14 22.44 -4.80
N PRO A 238 -6.16 23.21 -4.30
CA PRO A 238 -5.98 24.60 -4.74
C PRO A 238 -5.67 24.75 -6.24
N LYS A 239 -5.19 23.69 -6.90
CA LYS A 239 -4.82 23.69 -8.32
C LYS A 239 -5.96 23.26 -9.24
N ILE A 240 -7.05 22.70 -8.72
CA ILE A 240 -8.15 22.16 -9.54
C ILE A 240 -9.54 22.59 -9.06
N ASN A 241 -9.63 23.44 -8.03
CA ASN A 241 -10.89 23.88 -7.43
C ASN A 241 -11.86 24.51 -8.44
N ASN A 242 -11.36 25.29 -9.40
CA ASN A 242 -12.13 25.87 -10.48
C ASN A 242 -12.82 24.80 -11.32
N PHE A 243 -12.07 23.77 -11.75
CA PHE A 243 -12.62 22.62 -12.47
C PHE A 243 -13.68 21.89 -11.63
N LEU A 244 -13.39 21.62 -10.35
CA LEU A 244 -14.35 20.95 -9.47
C LEU A 244 -15.66 21.75 -9.33
N ASN A 245 -15.56 23.07 -9.15
CA ASN A 245 -16.72 23.95 -9.04
C ASN A 245 -17.49 24.05 -10.37
N GLN A 246 -16.78 24.17 -11.49
CA GLN A 246 -17.38 24.26 -12.83
C GLN A 246 -18.22 23.02 -13.17
N TYR A 247 -17.77 21.84 -12.76
CA TYR A 247 -18.47 20.57 -13.02
C TYR A 247 -19.31 20.05 -11.84
N ASN A 248 -19.56 20.90 -10.83
CA ASN A 248 -20.39 20.63 -9.65
C ASN A 248 -19.95 19.40 -8.82
N TYR A 249 -18.64 19.23 -8.67
CA TYR A 249 -18.05 18.27 -7.75
C TYR A 249 -18.03 18.83 -6.33
N LYS A 250 -18.60 18.09 -5.37
CA LYS A 250 -18.60 18.46 -3.94
C LYS A 250 -17.88 17.41 -3.12
N LEU A 251 -17.17 17.86 -2.08
CA LEU A 251 -16.50 16.98 -1.14
C LEU A 251 -17.52 16.05 -0.46
N GLU A 252 -17.34 14.74 -0.62
CA GLU A 252 -18.17 13.72 0.01
C GLU A 252 -17.51 13.15 1.27
N THR A 253 -16.21 12.88 1.23
CA THR A 253 -15.46 12.39 2.38
C THR A 253 -14.01 12.82 2.33
N SER A 254 -13.39 12.98 3.50
CA SER A 254 -11.98 13.31 3.68
C SER A 254 -11.39 12.32 4.69
N LEU A 255 -10.33 11.64 4.28
CA LEU A 255 -9.70 10.53 5.00
C LEU A 255 -8.28 10.92 5.37
N PHE A 256 -7.93 10.83 6.66
CA PHE A 256 -6.58 11.14 7.11
C PHE A 256 -5.54 10.20 6.48
N HIS A 257 -4.46 10.76 5.93
CA HIS A 257 -3.39 10.01 5.29
C HIS A 257 -2.09 10.03 6.10
N THR A 258 -1.51 11.20 6.35
CA THR A 258 -0.20 11.34 7.02
C THR A 258 -0.10 12.67 7.76
N PHE A 259 0.68 12.71 8.84
CA PHE A 259 1.02 13.98 9.50
C PHE A 259 2.11 14.77 8.76
N HIS A 260 2.91 14.10 7.94
CA HIS A 260 4.03 14.67 7.21
C HIS A 260 3.79 14.47 5.71
N PRO A 261 3.04 15.37 5.05
CA PRO A 261 2.88 15.36 3.60
C PRO A 261 4.19 15.78 2.91
N ASP A 262 4.42 15.28 1.70
CA ASP A 262 5.60 15.62 0.89
C ASP A 262 5.26 15.70 -0.60
N GLY A 263 5.77 16.73 -1.27
CA GLY A 263 5.57 16.97 -2.70
C GLY A 263 4.12 16.87 -3.17
N ARG A 264 3.80 15.78 -3.88
CA ARG A 264 2.48 15.50 -4.47
C ARG A 264 1.52 14.80 -3.50
N VAL A 265 2.00 14.37 -2.33
CA VAL A 265 1.23 13.66 -1.29
C VAL A 265 0.69 14.66 -0.28
N GLY A 266 -0.60 14.55 0.04
CA GLY A 266 -1.28 15.42 0.99
C GLY A 266 -1.51 14.79 2.36
N LYS A 267 -2.03 15.60 3.29
CA LYS A 267 -2.40 15.17 4.64
C LYS A 267 -3.69 14.35 4.63
N TYR A 268 -4.60 14.64 3.69
CA TYR A 268 -5.87 13.96 3.55
C TYR A 268 -6.08 13.44 2.13
N VAL A 269 -6.72 12.28 2.01
CA VAL A 269 -7.31 11.77 0.76
C VAL A 269 -8.76 12.23 0.72
N GLU A 270 -9.12 13.00 -0.29
CA GLU A 270 -10.43 13.61 -0.43
C GLU A 270 -11.17 13.00 -1.63
N VAL A 271 -12.44 12.68 -1.42
CA VAL A 271 -13.32 12.12 -2.45
C VAL A 271 -14.38 13.16 -2.77
N TYR A 272 -14.44 13.54 -4.02
CA TYR A 272 -15.41 14.48 -4.58
C TYR A 272 -16.42 13.73 -5.42
N ARG A 273 -17.70 14.04 -5.24
CA ARG A 273 -18.81 13.46 -5.99
C ARG A 273 -19.46 14.51 -6.88
N ARG A 274 -19.78 14.12 -8.11
CA ARG A 274 -20.54 14.94 -9.05
C ARG A 274 -22.03 14.97 -8.71
N TYR A 275 -22.65 16.14 -8.75
CA TYR A 275 -24.09 16.37 -8.51
C TYR A 275 -24.80 16.95 -9.72
#